data_AF-A0A1L9GYA7-F1
#
_entry.id   AF-A0A1L9GYA7-F1
#
_cell.length_a   1.000
_cell.length_b   1.000
_cell.length_c   1.000
_cell.angle_alpha   90.00
_cell.angle_beta   90.00
_cell.angle_gamma   90.00
#
_symmetry.space_group_name_H-M   'P 1'
#
loop_
_entity.id
_entity.type
_entity.pdbx_description
1 polymer ?
#
loop_
_entity_poly.entity_id
_entity_poly.type
_entity_poly.pdbx_seq_one_letter_code
_entity_poly.pdbx_strand_id
1 'polypeptide(L)'
;MKVAIPCNKEKMLVPLDQAELIVLYNDEDKSIVENENPGYGSKEATMSMVLREAPDVIAVKEGVMCPGSYMMSQGSIKYALVKSDSASDIIANKEYEDAKEELAEEIFAEND
;
A
#
# COMPACT_ATOMS: atom_id res chain seq x y z
N MET A 1 -2.67 12.40 -8.37
CA MET A 1 -3.00 11.25 -7.48
C MET A 1 -1.70 10.57 -7.08
N LYS A 2 -1.48 10.40 -5.78
CA LYS A 2 -0.30 9.77 -5.18
C LYS A 2 -0.65 8.36 -4.69
N VAL A 3 0.04 7.35 -5.20
CA VAL A 3 -0.17 5.94 -4.89
C VAL A 3 1.00 5.42 -4.08
N ALA A 4 0.73 4.83 -2.92
CA ALA A 4 1.72 4.12 -2.11
C ALA A 4 1.67 2.61 -2.41
N ILE A 5 2.84 2.03 -2.69
CA ILE A 5 3.00 0.60 -2.96
C ILE A 5 4.04 0.06 -1.96
N PRO A 6 3.62 -0.67 -0.92
CA PRO A 6 4.53 -1.26 0.06
C PRO A 6 5.27 -2.44 -0.54
N CYS A 7 6.59 -2.34 -0.68
CA CYS A 7 7.40 -3.30 -1.41
C CYS A 7 8.60 -3.84 -0.63
N ASN A 8 9.08 -5.02 -1.04
CA ASN A 8 10.44 -5.47 -0.71
C ASN A 8 11.49 -4.76 -1.60
N LYS A 9 12.78 -5.06 -1.39
CA LYS A 9 13.89 -4.53 -2.21
C LYS A 9 13.80 -4.83 -3.71
N GLU A 10 13.05 -5.86 -4.11
CA GLU A 10 12.83 -6.21 -5.52
C GLU A 10 11.63 -5.46 -6.14
N LYS A 11 11.02 -4.52 -5.40
CA LYS A 11 9.85 -3.75 -5.81
C LYS A 11 8.60 -4.62 -6.05
N MET A 12 8.52 -5.71 -5.30
CA MET A 12 7.36 -6.58 -5.24
C MET A 12 6.50 -6.17 -4.04
N LEU A 13 5.20 -6.04 -4.27
CA LEU A 13 4.18 -5.82 -3.25
C LEU A 13 4.24 -6.96 -2.23
N VAL A 14 4.33 -6.60 -0.97
CA VAL A 14 4.43 -7.53 0.16
C VAL A 14 3.57 -7.04 1.32
N PRO A 15 3.31 -7.89 2.33
CA PRO A 15 2.74 -7.44 3.58
C PRO A 15 3.46 -6.25 4.20
N LEU A 16 2.72 -5.38 4.89
CA LEU A 16 3.27 -4.13 5.43
C LEU A 16 4.42 -4.36 6.42
N ASP A 17 4.39 -5.45 7.19
CA ASP A 17 5.48 -5.88 8.07
C ASP A 17 6.71 -6.40 7.31
N GLN A 18 6.56 -6.76 6.04
CA GLN A 18 7.63 -7.22 5.16
C GLN A 18 8.08 -6.15 4.15
N ALA A 19 7.44 -4.99 4.13
CA ALA A 19 7.76 -3.92 3.21
C ALA A 19 9.03 -3.18 3.66
N GLU A 20 10.14 -3.41 2.98
CA GLU A 20 11.42 -2.74 3.24
C GLU A 20 11.42 -1.30 2.69
N LEU A 21 10.60 -1.02 1.68
CA LEU A 21 10.49 0.28 1.04
C LEU A 21 9.04 0.61 0.67
N ILE A 22 8.72 1.91 0.62
CA ILE A 22 7.46 2.42 0.11
C ILE A 22 7.74 3.10 -1.22
N VAL A 23 7.21 2.52 -2.31
CA VAL A 23 7.23 3.18 -3.62
C VAL A 23 6.06 4.15 -3.67
N LEU A 24 6.36 5.42 -3.91
CA LEU A 24 5.38 6.48 -4.09
C LEU A 24 5.35 6.87 -5.57
N TYR A 25 4.23 6.58 -6.22
CA TYR A 25 3.98 6.97 -7.60
C TYR A 25 3.04 8.17 -7.65
N ASN A 26 3.41 9.22 -8.40
CA ASN A 26 2.52 10.34 -8.69
C ASN A 26 2.01 10.24 -10.13
N ASP A 27 0.71 10.00 -10.29
CA ASP A 27 0.09 9.82 -11.60
C ASP A 27 0.03 11.11 -12.43
N GLU A 28 0.09 12.29 -11.79
CA GLU A 28 0.00 13.58 -12.49
C GLU A 28 1.27 13.91 -13.27
N ASP A 29 2.44 13.70 -12.66
CA ASP A 29 3.75 14.01 -13.26
C ASP A 29 4.56 12.76 -13.64
N LYS A 30 4.00 11.56 -13.38
CA LYS A 30 4.61 10.25 -13.62
C LYS A 30 5.90 10.01 -12.84
N SER A 31 6.14 10.74 -11.75
CA SER A 31 7.32 10.55 -10.90
C SER A 31 7.18 9.33 -9.99
N ILE A 32 8.32 8.68 -9.72
CA ILE A 32 8.45 7.57 -8.79
C ILE A 32 9.51 7.95 -7.74
N VAL A 33 9.14 7.85 -6.48
CA VAL A 33 10.03 8.05 -5.33
C VAL A 33 10.06 6.78 -4.49
N GLU A 34 11.24 6.35 -4.08
CA GLU A 34 11.44 5.17 -3.25
C GLU A 34 11.96 5.61 -1.88
N ASN A 35 11.17 5.37 -0.83
CA ASN A 35 11.54 5.70 0.54
C ASN A 35 11.82 4.41 1.32
N GLU A 36 12.93 4.37 2.05
CA GLU A 36 13.16 3.31 3.03
C GLU A 36 12.06 3.33 4.09
N ASN A 37 11.64 2.14 4.55
CA ASN A 37 10.60 2.01 5.55
C ASN A 37 11.17 1.74 6.95
N PRO A 38 11.33 2.76 7.81
CA PRO A 38 11.74 2.54 9.21
C PRO A 38 10.70 1.80 10.05
N GLY A 39 9.47 1.60 9.54
CA GLY A 39 8.43 0.77 10.15
C GLY A 39 8.51 -0.72 9.83
N TYR A 40 9.50 -1.15 9.02
CA TYR A 40 9.70 -2.56 8.65
C TYR A 40 9.68 -3.48 9.87
N GLY A 41 8.94 -4.60 9.76
CA GLY A 41 8.68 -5.55 10.85
C GLY A 41 7.36 -5.32 11.60
N SER A 42 6.59 -4.27 11.29
CA SER A 42 5.26 -4.04 11.87
C SER A 42 4.30 -3.41 10.86
N LYS A 43 3.13 -4.05 10.64
CA LYS A 43 2.11 -3.54 9.72
C LYS A 43 1.61 -2.14 10.12
N GLU A 44 1.41 -1.92 11.42
CA GLU A 44 0.93 -0.64 11.97
C GLU A 44 2.00 0.45 11.90
N ALA A 45 3.25 0.12 12.20
CA ALA A 45 4.36 1.09 12.08
C ALA A 45 4.60 1.48 10.62
N THR A 46 4.58 0.51 9.71
CA THR A 46 4.64 0.77 8.26
C THR A 46 3.46 1.63 7.81
N MET A 47 2.23 1.32 8.21
CA MET A 47 1.07 2.13 7.85
C MET A 47 1.19 3.57 8.36
N SER A 48 1.70 3.77 9.58
CA SER A 48 1.99 5.11 10.11
C SER A 48 2.96 5.89 9.22
N MET A 49 4.00 5.23 8.71
CA MET A 49 4.92 5.83 7.75
C MET A 49 4.25 6.15 6.41
N VAL A 50 3.42 5.23 5.88
CA VAL A 50 2.65 5.46 4.66
C VAL A 50 1.74 6.69 4.82
N LEU A 51 1.00 6.80 5.92
CA LEU A 51 0.09 7.92 6.17
C LEU A 51 0.82 9.28 6.27
N ARG A 52 2.06 9.31 6.77
CA ARG A 52 2.88 10.54 6.81
C ARG A 52 3.24 11.06 5.42
N GLU A 53 3.35 10.17 4.45
CA GLU A 53 3.59 10.53 3.05
C GLU A 53 2.33 11.05 2.35
N ALA A 54 1.18 11.04 3.04
CA ALA A 54 -0.13 11.50 2.57
C ALA A 54 -0.47 11.01 1.15
N PRO A 55 -0.42 9.70 0.87
CA PRO A 55 -0.91 9.17 -0.40
C PRO A 55 -2.43 9.26 -0.48
N ASP A 56 -2.96 9.35 -1.69
CA ASP A 56 -4.41 9.26 -1.93
C ASP A 56 -4.88 7.80 -1.87
N VAL A 57 -4.00 6.88 -2.28
CA VAL A 57 -4.31 5.46 -2.47
C VAL A 57 -3.16 4.58 -1.97
N ILE A 58 -3.46 3.45 -1.36
CA ILE A 58 -2.51 2.36 -1.10
C ILE A 58 -2.87 1.11 -1.93
N ALA A 59 -1.86 0.49 -2.55
CA ALA A 59 -2.00 -0.81 -3.21
C ALA A 59 -2.03 -1.93 -2.17
N VAL A 60 -3.04 -2.81 -2.25
CA VAL A 60 -3.26 -3.89 -1.28
C VAL A 60 -3.67 -5.19 -1.98
N LYS A 61 -3.38 -6.29 -1.28
CA LYS A 61 -3.86 -7.66 -1.54
C LYS A 61 -4.26 -8.30 -0.22
N GLU A 62 -4.88 -9.47 -0.30
CA GLU A 62 -5.10 -10.32 0.87
C GLU A 62 -3.79 -10.50 1.66
N GLY A 63 -3.87 -10.28 2.98
CA GLY A 63 -2.72 -10.40 3.88
C GLY A 63 -1.76 -9.21 3.89
N VAL A 64 -1.91 -8.23 2.97
CA VAL A 64 -1.04 -7.04 2.97
C VAL A 64 -1.21 -6.24 4.25
N MET A 65 -2.46 -6.11 4.70
CA MET A 65 -2.83 -5.39 5.90
C MET A 65 -3.26 -6.34 7.02
N CYS A 66 -3.40 -5.78 8.21
CA CYS A 66 -4.13 -6.37 9.34
C CYS A 66 -5.26 -5.42 9.78
N PRO A 67 -6.17 -5.86 10.67
CA PRO A 67 -7.26 -5.02 11.15
C PRO A 67 -6.77 -3.70 11.78
N GLY A 68 -5.66 -3.75 12.52
CA GLY A 68 -5.05 -2.56 13.13
C GLY A 68 -4.62 -1.52 12.08
N SER A 69 -3.85 -1.94 11.07
CA SER A 69 -3.42 -1.04 9.98
C SER A 69 -4.58 -0.52 9.13
N TYR A 70 -5.64 -1.30 8.95
CA TYR A 70 -6.85 -0.84 8.26
C TYR A 70 -7.56 0.24 9.08
N MET A 71 -7.83 -0.01 10.36
CA MET A 71 -8.46 0.96 11.26
C MET A 71 -7.67 2.28 11.37
N MET A 72 -6.35 2.22 11.33
CA MET A 72 -5.49 3.42 11.34
C MET A 72 -5.63 4.28 10.09
N SER A 73 -5.91 3.66 8.95
CA SER A 73 -5.88 4.32 7.63
C SER A 73 -7.26 4.69 7.11
N GLN A 74 -8.31 4.10 7.68
CA GLN A 74 -9.69 4.31 7.25
C GLN A 74 -10.06 5.80 7.26
N GLY A 75 -10.66 6.27 6.16
CA GLY A 75 -11.05 7.66 5.96
C GLY A 75 -9.90 8.63 5.65
N SER A 76 -8.64 8.18 5.72
CA SER A 76 -7.46 8.99 5.37
C SER A 76 -6.90 8.67 3.99
N ILE A 77 -7.05 7.43 3.53
CA ILE A 77 -6.57 6.93 2.23
C ILE A 77 -7.62 6.01 1.59
N LYS A 78 -7.53 5.81 0.29
CA LYS A 78 -8.29 4.78 -0.44
C LYS A 78 -7.45 3.51 -0.66
N TYR A 79 -8.11 2.41 -0.96
CA TYR A 79 -7.50 1.11 -1.12
C TYR A 79 -7.68 0.58 -2.53
N ALA A 80 -6.58 0.35 -3.23
CA ALA A 80 -6.54 -0.29 -4.53
C ALA A 80 -6.30 -1.79 -4.36
N LEU A 81 -7.32 -2.61 -4.63
CA LEU A 81 -7.16 -4.06 -4.66
C LEU A 81 -6.50 -4.46 -5.98
N VAL A 82 -5.21 -4.78 -5.94
CA VAL A 82 -4.39 -5.03 -7.14
C VAL A 82 -4.22 -6.53 -7.41
N LYS A 83 -3.97 -6.89 -8.67
CA LYS A 83 -3.72 -8.25 -9.12
C LYS A 83 -2.24 -8.48 -9.40
N SER A 84 -1.51 -7.49 -9.89
CA SER A 84 -0.07 -7.61 -10.10
C SER A 84 0.72 -7.61 -8.79
N ASP A 85 1.87 -8.27 -8.80
CA ASP A 85 2.80 -8.30 -7.66
C ASP A 85 3.87 -7.21 -7.77
N SER A 86 4.30 -6.80 -8.97
CA SER A 86 5.35 -5.79 -9.12
C SER A 86 4.78 -4.38 -9.12
N ALA A 87 5.49 -3.43 -8.50
CA ALA A 87 5.10 -2.01 -8.53
C ALA A 87 4.98 -1.47 -9.96
N SER A 88 5.90 -1.89 -10.84
CA SER A 88 5.91 -1.50 -12.26
C SER A 88 4.65 -1.94 -13.00
N ASP A 89 4.20 -3.19 -12.79
CA ASP A 89 3.00 -3.71 -13.44
C ASP A 89 1.73 -3.05 -12.87
N ILE A 90 1.66 -2.85 -11.55
CA ILE A 90 0.55 -2.13 -10.90
C ILE A 90 0.40 -0.73 -11.51
N ILE A 91 1.52 -0.02 -11.70
CA ILE A 91 1.54 1.32 -12.30
C ILE A 91 1.13 1.27 -13.77
N ALA A 92 1.72 0.35 -14.54
CA ALA A 92 1.48 0.23 -15.99
C ALA A 92 0.03 -0.16 -16.31
N ASN A 93 -0.55 -1.06 -15.50
CA ASN A 93 -1.93 -1.53 -15.63
C ASN A 93 -2.95 -0.59 -14.95
N LYS A 94 -2.47 0.44 -14.24
CA LYS A 94 -3.30 1.40 -13.51
C LYS A 94 -4.31 0.78 -12.54
N GLU A 95 -3.89 -0.24 -11.80
CA GLU A 95 -4.79 -1.01 -10.92
C GLU A 95 -5.31 -0.20 -9.72
N TYR A 96 -4.91 1.07 -9.60
CA TYR A 96 -5.35 2.01 -8.58
C TYR A 96 -6.54 2.90 -9.01
N GLU A 97 -6.97 2.88 -10.28
CA GLU A 97 -8.06 3.75 -10.76
C GLU A 97 -9.42 3.45 -10.06
N ASP A 98 -9.67 2.17 -9.69
CA ASP A 98 -10.89 1.72 -9.02
C ASP A 98 -10.76 1.66 -7.48
N ALA A 99 -9.85 2.45 -6.90
CA ALA A 99 -9.61 2.45 -5.46
C ALA A 99 -10.87 2.79 -4.65
N LYS A 100 -11.10 2.04 -3.57
CA LYS A 100 -12.30 2.11 -2.72
C LYS A 100 -12.00 2.77 -1.38
N GLU A 101 -13.01 3.37 -0.77
CA GLU A 101 -12.89 3.97 0.58
C GLU A 101 -12.88 2.91 1.69
N GLU A 102 -13.45 1.74 1.40
CA GLU A 102 -13.55 0.62 2.33
C GLU A 102 -13.11 -0.67 1.64
N LEU A 103 -12.55 -1.57 2.43
CA LEU A 103 -12.19 -2.91 2.00
C LEU A 103 -13.16 -3.95 2.55
N ALA A 104 -13.31 -5.05 1.82
CA ALA A 104 -13.95 -6.23 2.35
C ALA A 104 -13.11 -6.81 3.50
N GLU A 105 -13.79 -7.28 4.55
CA GLU A 105 -13.15 -7.81 5.76
C GLU A 105 -12.13 -8.90 5.46
N GLU A 106 -12.42 -9.79 4.51
CA GLU A 106 -11.53 -10.86 4.04
C GLU A 106 -10.13 -10.38 3.60
N ILE A 107 -9.98 -9.12 3.18
CA ILE A 107 -8.71 -8.58 2.68
C ILE A 107 -7.74 -8.25 3.83
N PHE A 108 -8.27 -7.83 4.97
CA PHE A 108 -7.48 -7.36 6.11
C PHE A 108 -7.66 -8.20 7.38
N ALA A 109 -8.63 -9.11 7.42
CA ALA A 109 -8.82 -10.02 8.52
C ALA A 109 -7.65 -11.01 8.61
N GLU A 110 -7.18 -11.26 9.83
CA GLU A 110 -6.23 -12.33 10.10
C GLU A 110 -7.07 -13.51 10.61
N ASN A 111 -7.16 -14.58 9.81
CA ASN A 111 -7.80 -15.82 10.25
C ASN A 111 -6.87 -16.49 11.29
N ASP A 112 -7.32 -16.51 12.55
CA ASP A 112 -6.68 -17.24 13.66
C ASP A 112 -6.95 -18.76 13.56
#